data_AF-A0A3M4LJ64-F1
#
_entry.id   AF-A0A3M4LJ64-F1
#
_cell.length_a   1.000
_cell.length_b   1.000
_cell.length_c   1.000
_cell.angle_alpha   90.00
_cell.angle_beta   90.00
_cell.angle_gamma   90.00
#
_symmetry.space_group_name_H-M   'P 1'
#
loop_
_entity.id
_entity.type
_entity.pdbx_description
1 polymer ?
#
loop_
_entity_poly.entity_id
_entity_poly.type
_entity_poly.pdbx_seq_one_letter_code
_entity_poly.pdbx_strand_id
1 'polypeptide(L)'
;MQPHHVVANVTGVTGMRIIRAIVASERSPSVLAAMSDTRCKAGINVIEAALVGNYQPEHIFALSQALTMYDAYQAQLLICDQQIAQVLIKLSQEKLRPSEPLPKPRHKTRQPNALNFDVRTLLYQLVGVNLTQIHGIDPFLALRLVAEYGTDLSRWRTYHHFTSWLTLAGM
;
A
#
# COMPACT_ATOMS: atom_id res chain seq x y z
N MET A 1 21.41 -11.98 -21.01
CA MET A 1 21.28 -10.53 -20.78
C MET A 1 20.24 -10.31 -19.70
N GLN A 2 20.57 -9.51 -18.70
CA GLN A 2 19.77 -9.29 -17.48
C GLN A 2 18.63 -8.29 -17.72
N PRO A 3 17.35 -8.64 -17.50
CA PRO A 3 16.23 -7.71 -17.63
C PRO A 3 16.02 -6.98 -16.29
N HIS A 4 16.79 -5.93 -16.02
CA HIS A 4 16.68 -5.19 -14.74
C HIS A 4 16.18 -3.73 -14.85
N HIS A 5 15.83 -3.21 -16.03
CA HIS A 5 15.66 -1.74 -16.15
C HIS A 5 14.37 -1.16 -16.74
N VAL A 6 13.32 -1.92 -17.06
CA VAL A 6 12.17 -1.33 -17.79
C VAL A 6 10.85 -1.28 -17.00
N VAL A 7 10.72 -2.02 -15.89
CA VAL A 7 9.46 -2.04 -15.12
C VAL A 7 9.72 -1.58 -13.68
N ALA A 8 9.61 -0.27 -13.44
CA ALA A 8 9.81 0.33 -12.12
C ALA A 8 8.82 -0.18 -11.05
N ASN A 9 7.74 -0.86 -11.46
CA ASN A 9 6.80 -1.52 -10.56
C ASN A 9 6.17 -2.77 -11.22
N VAL A 10 6.82 -3.92 -11.06
CA VAL A 10 6.38 -5.22 -11.61
C VAL A 10 5.07 -5.69 -10.97
N THR A 11 4.82 -5.35 -9.70
CA THR A 11 3.59 -5.69 -8.96
C THR A 11 2.46 -4.67 -9.14
N GLY A 12 2.66 -3.62 -9.94
CA GLY A 12 1.62 -2.69 -10.31
C GLY A 12 0.57 -3.33 -11.22
N VAL A 13 -0.60 -2.68 -11.35
CA VAL A 13 -1.74 -3.18 -12.15
C VAL A 13 -1.31 -3.59 -13.57
N THR A 14 -0.50 -2.77 -14.23
CA THR A 14 0.03 -3.04 -15.57
C THR A 14 0.98 -4.24 -15.60
N GLY A 15 1.95 -4.30 -14.68
CA GLY A 15 2.93 -5.38 -14.62
C GLY A 15 2.26 -6.72 -14.33
N MET A 16 1.33 -6.75 -13.37
CA MET A 16 0.55 -7.95 -13.04
C MET A 16 -0.35 -8.39 -14.20
N ARG A 17 -0.92 -7.46 -14.97
CA ARG A 17 -1.70 -7.79 -16.17
C ARG A 17 -0.86 -8.50 -17.22
N ILE A 18 0.35 -7.98 -17.48
CA ILE A 18 1.30 -8.58 -18.42
C ILE A 18 1.78 -9.95 -17.93
N ILE A 19 2.15 -10.07 -16.64
CA ILE A 19 2.58 -11.35 -16.04
C ILE A 19 1.49 -12.41 -16.17
N ARG A 20 0.23 -12.06 -15.85
CA ARG A 20 -0.91 -12.97 -15.97
C ARG A 20 -1.12 -13.41 -17.42
N ALA A 21 -0.96 -12.52 -18.40
CA ALA A 21 -1.04 -12.86 -19.81
C ALA A 21 0.07 -13.83 -20.24
N ILE A 22 1.32 -13.59 -19.80
CA ILE A 22 2.46 -14.49 -20.07
C ILE A 22 2.21 -15.90 -19.53
N VAL A 23 1.69 -16.01 -18.29
CA VAL A 23 1.31 -17.29 -17.67
C VAL A 23 0.14 -17.94 -18.42
N ALA A 24 -0.79 -17.15 -18.94
CA ALA A 24 -1.88 -17.62 -19.81
C ALA A 24 -1.44 -17.94 -21.26
N SER A 25 -0.13 -18.06 -21.50
CA SER A 25 0.47 -18.41 -22.79
C SER A 25 0.43 -17.31 -23.86
N GLU A 26 0.18 -16.05 -23.51
CA GLU A 26 0.42 -14.93 -24.43
C GLU A 26 1.92 -14.68 -24.58
N ARG A 27 2.38 -14.53 -25.83
CA ARG A 27 3.80 -14.39 -26.19
C ARG A 27 4.07 -13.30 -27.20
N SER A 28 3.03 -12.71 -27.78
CA SER A 28 3.18 -11.61 -28.72
C SER A 28 3.63 -10.35 -27.96
N PRO A 29 4.85 -9.84 -28.22
CA PRO A 29 5.35 -8.66 -27.55
C PRO A 29 4.48 -7.44 -27.79
N SER A 30 3.90 -7.31 -29.00
CA SER A 30 2.99 -6.22 -29.35
C SER A 30 1.68 -6.27 -28.54
N VAL A 31 1.11 -7.46 -28.32
CA VAL A 31 -0.10 -7.64 -27.50
C VAL A 31 0.20 -7.31 -26.05
N LEU A 32 1.31 -7.82 -25.51
CA LEU A 32 1.72 -7.55 -24.14
C LEU A 32 2.08 -6.07 -23.92
N ALA A 33 2.73 -5.42 -24.89
CA ALA A 33 3.04 -4.00 -24.83
C ALA A 33 1.75 -3.16 -24.89
N ALA A 34 0.77 -3.55 -25.70
CA ALA A 34 -0.54 -2.88 -25.75
C ALA A 34 -1.31 -2.96 -24.41
N MET A 35 -0.96 -3.91 -23.54
CA MET A 35 -1.47 -3.96 -22.16
C MET A 35 -0.80 -2.93 -21.23
N SER A 36 0.14 -2.12 -21.69
CA SER A 36 0.73 -1.04 -20.88
C SER A 36 -0.28 0.09 -20.62
N ASP A 37 -0.20 0.72 -19.45
CA ASP A 37 -1.00 1.92 -19.14
C ASP A 37 -0.36 3.14 -19.80
N THR A 38 -1.14 4.10 -20.28
CA THR A 38 -0.66 5.32 -20.95
C THR A 38 0.24 6.17 -20.05
N ARG A 39 0.19 5.97 -18.73
CA ARG A 39 1.08 6.60 -17.75
C ARG A 39 2.47 5.95 -17.65
N CYS A 40 2.73 4.89 -18.41
CA CYS A 40 4.06 4.31 -18.48
C CYS A 40 5.01 5.32 -19.14
N LYS A 41 6.10 5.68 -18.45
CA LYS A 41 7.07 6.66 -18.95
C LYS A 41 7.93 6.11 -20.09
N ALA A 42 8.02 4.78 -20.20
CA ALA A 42 8.68 4.12 -21.31
C ALA A 42 7.74 4.07 -22.53
N GLY A 43 8.25 4.42 -23.70
CA GLY A 43 7.49 4.30 -24.95
C GLY A 43 7.15 2.85 -25.27
N ILE A 44 6.04 2.63 -25.98
CA ILE A 44 5.52 1.30 -26.33
C ILE A 44 6.59 0.38 -26.96
N ASN A 45 7.43 0.93 -27.84
CA ASN A 45 8.51 0.20 -28.50
C ASN A 45 9.59 -0.29 -27.51
N VAL A 46 9.85 0.46 -26.44
CA VAL A 46 10.81 0.08 -25.38
C VAL A 46 10.23 -1.05 -24.53
N ILE A 47 8.94 -0.98 -24.24
CA ILE A 47 8.23 -2.03 -23.50
C ILE A 47 8.18 -3.32 -24.33
N GLU A 48 7.83 -3.21 -25.61
CA GLU A 48 7.80 -4.34 -26.55
C GLU A 48 9.18 -5.02 -26.63
N ALA A 49 10.24 -4.24 -26.83
CA ALA A 49 11.61 -4.77 -26.86
C ALA A 49 12.02 -5.46 -25.54
N ALA A 50 11.55 -4.95 -24.39
CA ALA A 50 11.81 -5.56 -23.09
C ALA A 50 11.01 -6.86 -22.85
N LEU A 51 9.94 -7.08 -23.61
CA LEU A 51 9.09 -8.27 -23.55
C LEU A 51 9.52 -9.34 -24.57
N VAL A 52 10.46 -9.02 -25.46
CA VAL A 52 11.13 -10.04 -26.29
C VAL A 52 12.01 -10.90 -25.37
N GLY A 53 11.53 -12.09 -25.06
CA GLY A 53 12.19 -12.99 -24.12
C GLY A 53 12.01 -14.46 -24.47
N ASN A 54 12.89 -15.29 -23.92
CA ASN A 54 12.77 -16.74 -24.03
C ASN A 54 11.94 -17.29 -22.88
N TYR A 55 10.70 -17.66 -23.19
CA TYR A 55 9.70 -18.10 -22.23
C TYR A 55 9.70 -19.62 -22.06
N GLN A 56 10.81 -20.15 -21.55
CA GLN A 56 10.97 -21.58 -21.31
C GLN A 56 9.92 -22.13 -20.33
N PRO A 57 9.43 -23.37 -20.52
CA PRO A 57 8.39 -23.96 -19.69
C PRO A 57 8.69 -23.92 -18.19
N GLU A 58 9.94 -24.11 -17.78
CA GLU A 58 10.37 -24.14 -16.38
C GLU A 58 10.26 -22.75 -15.73
N HIS A 59 10.59 -21.69 -16.49
CA HIS A 59 10.45 -20.31 -16.01
C HIS A 59 8.98 -19.91 -15.88
N ILE A 60 8.14 -20.35 -16.83
CA ILE A 60 6.70 -20.09 -16.80
C ILE A 60 6.04 -20.84 -15.65
N PHE A 61 6.49 -22.06 -15.38
CA PHE A 61 6.06 -22.82 -14.20
C PHE A 61 6.43 -22.10 -12.90
N ALA A 62 7.69 -21.66 -12.74
CA ALA A 62 8.10 -20.91 -11.56
C ALA A 62 7.30 -19.59 -11.39
N LEU A 63 7.06 -18.88 -12.50
CA LEU A 63 6.26 -17.65 -12.51
C LEU A 63 4.81 -17.90 -12.13
N SER A 64 4.20 -19.00 -12.59
CA SER A 64 2.83 -19.36 -12.23
C SER A 64 2.70 -19.68 -10.74
N GLN A 65 3.66 -20.41 -10.15
CA GLN A 65 3.71 -20.66 -8.71
C GLN A 65 3.82 -19.37 -7.90
N ALA A 66 4.73 -18.47 -8.30
CA ALA A 66 4.90 -17.17 -7.64
C ALA A 66 3.62 -16.32 -7.73
N LEU A 67 2.94 -16.33 -8.88
CA LEU A 67 1.67 -15.63 -9.09
C LEU A 67 0.56 -16.18 -8.18
N THR A 68 0.45 -17.51 -8.05
CA THR A 68 -0.50 -18.14 -7.13
C THR A 68 -0.27 -17.71 -5.68
N MET A 69 0.99 -17.72 -5.22
CA MET A 69 1.32 -17.27 -3.86
C MET A 69 1.02 -15.78 -3.68
N TYR A 70 1.35 -14.95 -4.67
CA TYR A 70 1.04 -13.52 -4.64
C TYR A 70 -0.47 -13.27 -4.49
N ASP A 71 -1.30 -13.91 -5.32
CA ASP A 71 -2.76 -13.74 -5.27
C ASP A 71 -3.33 -14.24 -3.93
N ALA A 72 -2.81 -15.34 -3.39
CA ALA A 72 -3.18 -15.82 -2.06
C ALA A 72 -2.84 -14.81 -0.94
N TYR A 73 -1.65 -14.21 -0.98
CA TYR A 73 -1.27 -13.17 -0.01
C TYR A 73 -2.13 -11.91 -0.14
N GLN A 74 -2.42 -11.47 -1.37
CA GLN A 74 -3.32 -10.32 -1.59
C GLN A 74 -4.71 -10.59 -1.01
N ALA A 75 -5.25 -11.80 -1.15
CA ALA A 75 -6.52 -12.18 -0.55
C ALA A 75 -6.48 -12.11 0.99
N GLN A 76 -5.41 -12.60 1.62
CA GLN A 76 -5.25 -12.52 3.08
C GLN A 76 -5.10 -11.08 3.57
N LEU A 77 -4.36 -10.23 2.85
CA LEU A 77 -4.24 -8.80 3.18
C LEU A 77 -5.60 -8.09 3.16
N LEU A 78 -6.47 -8.42 2.20
CA LEU A 78 -7.84 -7.87 2.16
C LEU A 78 -8.68 -8.28 3.37
N ILE A 79 -8.53 -9.52 3.85
CA ILE A 79 -9.20 -9.99 5.06
C ILE A 79 -8.68 -9.22 6.28
N CYS A 80 -7.36 -9.01 6.39
CA CYS A 80 -6.77 -8.19 7.45
C CYS A 80 -7.29 -6.74 7.41
N ASP A 81 -7.34 -6.11 6.23
CA ASP A 81 -7.90 -4.76 6.06
C ASP A 81 -9.33 -4.67 6.59
N GLN A 82 -10.16 -5.67 6.29
CA GLN A 82 -11.55 -5.73 6.78
C GLN A 82 -11.61 -5.87 8.30
N GLN A 83 -10.77 -6.72 8.90
CA GLN A 83 -10.73 -6.87 10.36
C GLN A 83 -10.27 -5.58 11.06
N ILE A 84 -9.25 -4.92 10.52
CA ILE A 84 -8.77 -3.62 11.03
C ILE A 84 -9.90 -2.59 10.94
N ALA A 85 -10.61 -2.51 9.81
CA ALA A 85 -11.72 -1.59 9.63
C ALA A 85 -12.83 -1.83 10.66
N GLN A 86 -13.22 -3.09 10.89
CA GLN A 86 -14.24 -3.46 11.87
C GLN A 86 -13.85 -3.04 13.30
N VAL A 87 -12.60 -3.29 13.70
CA VAL A 87 -12.08 -2.88 15.00
C VAL A 87 -12.10 -1.36 15.14
N LEU A 88 -11.63 -0.62 14.13
CA LEU A 88 -11.63 0.83 14.15
C LEU A 88 -13.04 1.42 14.20
N ILE A 89 -13.99 0.86 13.45
CA ILE A 89 -15.39 1.28 13.50
C ILE A 89 -15.93 1.11 14.93
N LYS A 90 -15.75 -0.06 15.54
CA LYS A 90 -16.20 -0.35 16.90
C LYS A 90 -15.60 0.65 17.91
N LEU A 91 -14.28 0.85 17.88
CA LEU A 91 -13.60 1.79 18.77
C LEU A 91 -14.06 3.24 18.55
N SER A 92 -14.34 3.62 17.30
CA SER A 92 -14.81 4.98 16.97
C SER A 92 -16.24 5.26 17.43
N GLN A 93 -17.08 4.24 17.57
CA GLN A 93 -18.46 4.38 18.09
C GLN A 93 -18.50 4.71 19.58
N GLU A 94 -17.49 4.27 20.33
CA GLU A 94 -17.33 4.56 21.76
C GLU A 94 -16.85 6.00 22.03
N LYS A 95 -16.51 6.76 20.99
CA LYS A 95 -16.00 8.13 21.09
C LYS A 95 -17.05 9.14 20.62
N LEU A 96 -17.02 10.32 21.25
CA LEU A 96 -17.78 11.47 20.79
C LEU A 96 -17.26 11.91 19.41
N ARG A 97 -18.18 12.19 18.49
CA ARG A 97 -17.81 12.74 17.18
C ARG A 97 -17.13 14.10 17.36
N PRO A 98 -16.01 14.36 16.67
CA PRO A 98 -15.39 15.68 16.67
C PRO A 98 -16.37 16.75 16.17
N SER A 99 -16.36 17.93 16.80
CA SER A 99 -17.20 19.07 16.40
C SER A 99 -16.69 19.75 15.13
N GLU A 100 -15.38 19.70 14.89
CA GLU A 100 -14.76 20.28 13.72
C GLU A 100 -14.85 19.35 12.51
N PRO A 101 -15.03 19.88 11.30
CA PRO A 101 -15.00 19.07 10.09
C PRO A 101 -13.59 18.55 9.83
N LEU A 102 -13.49 17.32 9.33
CA LEU A 102 -12.21 16.74 8.92
C LEU A 102 -11.54 17.64 7.86
N PRO A 103 -10.31 18.15 8.10
CA PRO A 103 -9.63 19.02 7.15
C PRO A 103 -9.41 18.35 5.78
N LYS A 104 -8.95 19.09 4.77
CA LYS A 104 -8.58 18.46 3.49
C LYS A 104 -7.28 17.63 3.65
N PRO A 105 -7.14 16.49 2.96
CA PRO A 105 -5.88 15.75 2.95
C PRO A 105 -4.76 16.60 2.38
N ARG A 106 -3.60 16.60 3.06
CA ARG A 106 -2.41 17.34 2.60
C ARG A 106 -1.75 16.70 1.37
N HIS A 107 -1.81 15.37 1.28
CA HIS A 107 -1.38 14.60 0.12
C HIS A 107 -2.53 13.77 -0.43
N LYS A 108 -2.69 13.80 -1.76
CA LYS A 108 -3.72 13.02 -2.48
C LYS A 108 -3.17 11.74 -3.11
N THR A 109 -1.85 11.56 -3.10
CA THR A 109 -1.20 10.40 -3.70
C THR A 109 -1.42 9.18 -2.82
N ARG A 110 -2.08 8.15 -3.37
CA ARG A 110 -2.22 6.86 -2.70
C ARG A 110 -0.85 6.21 -2.60
N GLN A 111 -0.42 5.91 -1.38
CA GLN A 111 0.87 5.27 -1.16
C GLN A 111 0.85 3.80 -1.59
N PRO A 112 2.01 3.23 -1.99
CA PRO A 112 2.16 1.79 -2.12
C PRO A 112 1.73 1.13 -0.79
N ASN A 113 0.93 0.06 -0.86
CA ASN A 113 0.39 -0.66 0.30
C ASN A 113 -0.60 0.13 1.18
N ALA A 114 -1.24 1.18 0.65
CA ALA A 114 -2.35 1.83 1.35
C ALA A 114 -3.53 0.87 1.55
N LEU A 115 -4.05 0.83 2.78
CA LEU A 115 -5.25 0.08 3.18
C LEU A 115 -6.42 0.35 2.22
N ASN A 116 -7.28 -0.64 2.05
CA ASN A 116 -8.41 -0.57 1.11
C ASN A 116 -9.67 0.12 1.65
N PHE A 117 -9.58 0.85 2.76
CA PHE A 117 -10.68 1.59 3.36
C PHE A 117 -10.23 2.96 3.87
N ASP A 118 -11.19 3.84 4.18
CA ASP A 118 -10.92 5.19 4.66
C ASP A 118 -10.51 5.23 6.14
N VAL A 119 -9.27 4.79 6.39
CA VAL A 119 -8.67 4.79 7.73
C VAL A 119 -8.56 6.20 8.32
N ARG A 120 -8.39 7.22 7.47
CA ARG A 120 -8.19 8.62 7.91
C ARG A 120 -9.42 9.15 8.65
N THR A 121 -10.61 8.91 8.10
CA THR A 121 -11.86 9.33 8.72
C THR A 121 -12.11 8.59 10.04
N LEU A 122 -11.88 7.28 10.07
CA LEU A 122 -12.05 6.48 11.29
C LEU A 122 -11.08 6.92 12.40
N LEU A 123 -9.81 7.17 12.06
CA LEU A 123 -8.82 7.67 13.03
C LEU A 123 -9.17 9.08 13.53
N TYR A 124 -9.71 9.95 12.68
CA TYR A 124 -10.15 11.27 13.13
C TYR A 124 -11.29 11.19 14.14
N GLN A 125 -12.28 10.32 13.90
CA GLN A 125 -13.35 10.08 14.87
C GLN A 125 -12.82 9.45 16.17
N LEU A 126 -11.85 8.55 16.07
CA LEU A 126 -11.29 7.83 17.22
C LEU A 126 -10.39 8.71 18.11
N VAL A 127 -9.52 9.53 17.50
CA VAL A 127 -8.49 10.32 18.20
C VAL A 127 -8.94 11.77 18.44
N GLY A 128 -9.87 12.29 17.63
CA GLY A 128 -10.34 13.68 17.70
C GLY A 128 -9.45 14.69 16.97
N VAL A 129 -8.22 14.31 16.62
CA VAL A 129 -7.29 15.14 15.85
C VAL A 129 -6.82 14.41 14.60
N ASN A 130 -6.62 15.16 13.51
CA ASN A 130 -6.18 14.58 12.25
C ASN A 130 -4.64 14.53 12.17
N LEU A 131 -4.04 13.42 12.59
CA LEU A 131 -2.59 13.19 12.57
C LEU A 131 -1.96 13.36 11.18
N THR A 132 -2.72 13.12 10.10
CA THR A 132 -2.25 13.24 8.71
C THR A 132 -1.97 14.69 8.25
N GLN A 133 -2.21 15.69 9.11
CA GLN A 133 -1.76 17.07 8.84
C GLN A 133 -0.28 17.28 9.14
N ILE A 134 0.31 16.44 9.99
CA ILE A 134 1.74 16.46 10.30
C ILE A 134 2.51 15.99 9.07
N HIS A 135 3.54 16.74 8.70
CA HIS A 135 4.38 16.40 7.55
C HIS A 135 5.05 15.04 7.77
N GLY A 136 4.98 14.16 6.78
CA GLY A 136 5.53 12.81 6.85
C GLY A 136 4.63 11.77 7.54
N ILE A 137 3.46 12.15 8.06
CA ILE A 137 2.49 11.20 8.62
C ILE A 137 1.40 10.91 7.60
N ASP A 138 1.45 9.72 6.99
CA ASP A 138 0.38 9.20 6.15
C ASP A 138 -0.68 8.44 7.00
N PRO A 139 -1.85 8.11 6.44
CA PRO A 139 -2.93 7.44 7.18
C PRO A 139 -2.55 6.05 7.73
N PHE A 140 -1.69 5.29 7.04
CA PHE A 140 -1.22 3.99 7.52
C PHE A 140 -0.21 4.14 8.66
N LEU A 141 0.71 5.11 8.57
CA LEU A 141 1.59 5.44 9.69
C LEU A 141 0.79 5.94 10.90
N ALA A 142 -0.21 6.80 10.69
CA ALA A 142 -1.11 7.26 11.76
C ALA A 142 -1.81 6.08 12.46
N LEU A 143 -2.31 5.09 11.68
CA LEU A 143 -2.88 3.88 12.25
C LEU A 143 -1.87 3.12 13.11
N ARG A 144 -0.65 2.91 12.62
CA ARG A 144 0.40 2.22 13.38
C ARG A 144 0.71 2.94 14.70
N LEU A 145 0.83 4.26 14.69
CA LEU A 145 1.05 5.04 15.91
C LEU A 145 -0.08 4.82 16.92
N VAL A 146 -1.35 4.86 16.47
CA VAL A 146 -2.51 4.63 17.34
C VAL A 146 -2.59 3.18 17.81
N ALA A 147 -2.19 2.21 17.00
CA ALA A 147 -2.17 0.80 17.39
C ALA A 147 -1.10 0.51 18.45
N GLU A 148 0.09 1.11 18.34
CA GLU A 148 1.20 0.92 19.27
C GLU A 148 1.00 1.70 20.58
N TYR A 149 0.56 2.95 20.47
CA TYR A 149 0.51 3.88 21.61
C TYR A 149 -0.91 4.16 22.12
N GLY A 150 -1.93 3.55 21.52
CA GLY A 150 -3.32 3.82 21.88
C GLY A 150 -3.75 5.26 21.58
N THR A 151 -4.91 5.63 22.12
CA THR A 151 -5.50 6.97 21.97
C THR A 151 -5.30 7.86 23.19
N ASP A 152 -4.88 7.26 24.32
CA ASP A 152 -4.65 7.96 25.57
C ASP A 152 -3.16 8.03 25.88
N LEU A 153 -2.62 9.25 25.82
CA LEU A 153 -1.23 9.55 26.14
C LEU A 153 -1.05 10.04 27.58
N SER A 154 -2.13 10.14 28.38
CA SER A 154 -2.09 10.65 29.76
C SER A 154 -1.21 9.81 30.70
N ARG A 155 -0.92 8.56 30.33
CA ARG A 155 0.05 7.69 31.00
C ARG A 155 1.47 8.28 31.06
N TRP A 156 1.80 9.21 30.18
CA TRP A 156 3.05 9.96 30.26
C TRP A 156 2.77 11.38 30.74
N ARG A 157 3.38 11.74 31.89
CA ARG A 157 3.16 13.05 32.52
C ARG A 157 3.56 14.24 31.64
N THR A 158 4.61 14.09 30.83
CA THR A 158 5.06 15.10 29.88
C THR A 158 5.58 14.45 28.60
N TYR A 159 5.72 15.24 27.54
CA TYR A 159 6.31 14.77 26.28
C TYR A 159 7.74 14.22 26.46
N HIS A 160 8.54 14.78 27.38
CA HIS A 160 9.87 14.26 27.70
C HIS A 160 9.83 12.82 28.23
N HIS A 161 8.83 12.48 29.05
CA HIS A 161 8.67 11.11 29.56
C HIS A 161 8.31 10.15 28.42
N PHE A 162 7.47 10.59 27.48
CA PHE A 162 7.15 9.82 26.29
C PHE A 162 8.37 9.61 25.38
N THR A 163 9.14 10.66 25.08
CA THR A 163 10.35 10.54 24.23
C THR A 163 11.46 9.73 24.89
N SER A 164 11.60 9.81 26.21
CA SER A 164 12.52 8.97 26.98
C SER A 164 12.10 7.50 26.95
N TRP A 165 10.80 7.20 27.07
CA TRP A 165 10.28 5.84 26.96
C TRP A 165 10.49 5.26 25.56
N LEU A 166 10.34 6.08 24.52
CA LEU A 166 10.65 5.71 23.13
C LEU A 166 12.15 5.57 22.84
N THR A 167 13.03 5.82 23.81
CA THR A 167 14.49 5.88 23.62
C THR A 167 14.94 6.89 22.55
N LEU A 168 14.11 7.89 22.25
CA LEU A 168 14.41 8.95 21.28
C LEU A 168 15.20 10.11 21.90
N ALA A 169 15.22 10.22 23.23
CA ALA A 169 15.88 11.30 23.97
C ALA A 169 17.30 10.93 24.45
N GLY A 170 18.02 10.11 23.68
CA GLY A 170 19.41 9.73 23.91
C GLY A 170 20.31 10.13 22.76
N MET A 171 20.33 11.43 22.42
CA MET A 171 21.35 12.08 21.59
C MET A 171 21.42 13.56 21.94
#